data_AF-A0A945MH70-F1
#
_entry.id   AF-A0A945MH70-F1
#
_cell.length_a   1.000
_cell.length_b   1.000
_cell.length_c   1.000
_cell.angle_alpha   90.00
_cell.angle_beta   90.00
_cell.angle_gamma   90.00
#
_symmetry.space_group_name_H-M   'P 1'
#
loop_
_entity.id
_entity.type
_entity.pdbx_description
1 polymer ?
#
loop_
_entity_poly.entity_id
_entity_poly.type
_entity_poly.pdbx_seq_one_letter_code
_entity_poly.pdbx_strand_id
1 'polypeptide(L)'
;QAYIQKRKANGYHIFLDTTTTAIVIASGKVPFTENDWQGVARLQMDPQGVGVRADSQWKDFKSLVGWIKANPGKLRWTGAHSIGMDPYTVDLLLQSGSIKKSEIKYVPVRKANKMIQMLLGNHIDAAILNPGEIRDQVKSGNLRMLGVAHTSRLPAHPDWPTFKEGGHNVEAAIWRGILVKKGTPSSIVNKLHEAVKKMLKDPEYIKYANEKAILSGYMGGPKQFDAFFKNQVRDLKSHFKK
;
A
#
# COMPACT_ATOMS: atom_id res chain seq x y z
N GLN A 1 -5.70 7.09 -15.55
CA GLN A 1 -6.25 8.42 -15.19
C GLN A 1 -6.53 9.33 -16.40
N ALA A 2 -5.68 9.36 -17.45
CA ALA A 2 -5.84 10.27 -18.60
C ALA A 2 -7.23 10.22 -19.30
N TYR A 3 -7.90 9.07 -19.26
CA TYR A 3 -9.26 8.92 -19.75
C TYR A 3 -10.26 9.84 -19.05
N ILE A 4 -10.29 9.84 -17.71
CA ILE A 4 -11.29 10.58 -16.90
C ILE A 4 -11.08 12.09 -17.00
N GLN A 5 -9.83 12.54 -17.17
CA GLN A 5 -9.53 13.98 -17.31
C GLN A 5 -10.16 14.61 -18.55
N LYS A 6 -10.32 13.82 -19.63
CA LYS A 6 -10.98 14.26 -20.86
C LYS A 6 -12.52 14.26 -20.74
N ARG A 7 -13.09 13.83 -19.61
CA ARG A 7 -14.54 13.73 -19.41
C ARG A 7 -15.12 14.97 -18.73
N LYS A 8 -16.44 15.14 -18.83
CA LYS A 8 -17.17 16.20 -18.13
C LYS A 8 -17.15 15.96 -16.62
N ALA A 9 -17.04 17.03 -15.84
CA ALA A 9 -17.09 16.97 -14.37
C ALA A 9 -18.55 16.90 -13.87
N ASN A 10 -19.29 15.87 -14.29
CA ASN A 10 -20.71 15.69 -13.99
C ASN A 10 -20.99 14.54 -13.00
N GLY A 11 -19.94 13.91 -12.46
CA GLY A 11 -20.03 12.82 -11.48
C GLY A 11 -20.38 11.43 -12.02
N TYR A 12 -20.60 11.28 -13.33
CA TYR A 12 -20.79 9.96 -13.96
C TYR A 12 -19.48 9.25 -14.29
N HIS A 13 -18.35 9.96 -14.17
CA HIS A 13 -17.02 9.39 -14.31
C HIS A 13 -16.35 9.39 -12.94
N ILE A 14 -16.35 8.22 -12.31
CA ILE A 14 -15.84 7.99 -10.96
C ILE A 14 -14.52 7.25 -11.09
N PHE A 15 -13.51 7.67 -10.32
CA PHE A 15 -12.21 7.04 -10.31
C PHE A 15 -12.01 6.31 -8.98
N LEU A 16 -11.89 4.98 -9.04
CA LEU A 16 -11.36 4.21 -7.93
C LEU A 16 -9.83 4.38 -7.94
N ASP A 17 -9.35 5.14 -6.98
CA ASP A 17 -7.97 5.52 -6.85
C ASP A 17 -7.23 4.70 -5.80
N THR A 18 -5.90 4.68 -5.92
CA THR A 18 -4.97 4.06 -4.98
C THR A 18 -3.79 5.00 -4.69
N THR A 19 -3.02 4.71 -3.63
CA THR A 19 -1.80 5.47 -3.32
C THR A 19 -0.84 5.61 -4.51
N THR A 20 -0.82 4.65 -5.44
CA THR A 20 0.04 4.69 -6.64
C THR A 20 -0.19 5.96 -7.47
N THR A 21 -1.40 6.50 -7.54
CA THR A 21 -1.66 7.77 -8.23
C THR A 21 -0.96 8.93 -7.55
N ALA A 22 -0.99 8.99 -6.22
CA ALA A 22 -0.29 10.03 -5.48
C ALA A 22 1.23 9.94 -5.72
N ILE A 23 1.78 8.73 -5.73
CA ILE A 23 3.21 8.47 -6.01
C ILE A 23 3.60 8.91 -7.42
N VAL A 24 2.81 8.55 -8.43
CA VAL A 24 3.12 8.87 -9.83
C VAL A 24 2.97 10.38 -10.11
N ILE A 25 1.99 11.06 -9.50
CA ILE A 25 1.90 12.53 -9.53
C ILE A 25 3.14 13.13 -8.88
N ALA A 26 3.52 12.63 -7.70
CA ALA A 26 4.68 13.14 -6.97
C ALA A 26 6.00 12.92 -7.72
N SER A 27 6.13 11.84 -8.51
CA SER A 27 7.31 11.59 -9.33
C SER A 27 7.39 12.46 -10.59
N GLY A 28 6.37 13.27 -10.90
CA GLY A 28 6.35 14.16 -12.06
C GLY A 28 6.25 13.45 -13.42
N LYS A 29 5.84 12.17 -13.45
CA LYS A 29 5.84 11.33 -14.67
C LYS A 29 4.50 11.32 -15.40
N VAL A 30 3.57 12.16 -14.98
CA VAL A 30 2.22 12.27 -15.56
C VAL A 30 1.86 13.73 -15.83
N PRO A 31 1.02 13.99 -16.85
CA PRO A 31 0.68 15.35 -17.27
C PRO A 31 -0.40 16.01 -16.39
N PHE A 32 -0.57 15.54 -15.15
CA PHE A 32 -1.64 15.99 -14.27
C PHE A 32 -1.21 16.02 -12.81
N THR A 33 -2.00 16.72 -12.01
CA THR A 33 -1.69 17.05 -10.62
C THR A 33 -2.79 16.59 -9.67
N GLU A 34 -2.49 16.65 -8.38
CA GLU A 34 -3.46 16.47 -7.29
C GLU A 34 -4.65 17.45 -7.37
N ASN A 35 -4.46 18.60 -8.04
CA ASN A 35 -5.46 19.64 -8.16
C ASN A 35 -6.49 19.36 -9.26
N ASP A 36 -6.32 18.32 -10.07
CA ASP A 36 -7.29 17.93 -11.11
C ASP A 36 -8.43 17.07 -10.56
N TRP A 37 -8.38 16.75 -9.27
CA TRP A 37 -9.26 15.80 -8.60
C TRP A 37 -9.97 16.42 -7.39
N GLN A 38 -11.07 15.78 -7.00
CA GLN A 38 -11.81 16.03 -5.76
C GLN A 38 -12.04 14.70 -5.04
N GLY A 39 -11.70 14.66 -3.76
CA GLY A 39 -11.96 13.51 -2.88
C GLY A 39 -13.45 13.30 -2.60
N VAL A 40 -13.90 12.05 -2.65
CA VAL A 40 -15.23 11.62 -2.17
C VAL A 40 -15.09 10.95 -0.81
N ALA A 41 -14.35 9.84 -0.75
CA ALA A 41 -14.06 9.11 0.48
C ALA A 41 -12.91 8.13 0.27
N ARG A 42 -12.11 7.90 1.31
CA ARG A 42 -11.25 6.72 1.40
C ARG A 42 -12.07 5.54 1.91
N LEU A 43 -11.87 4.36 1.34
CA LEU A 43 -12.62 3.15 1.67
C LEU A 43 -11.82 2.23 2.59
N GLN A 44 -10.58 1.93 2.20
CA GLN A 44 -9.74 0.94 2.86
C GLN A 44 -8.27 1.34 2.84
N MET A 45 -7.49 0.66 3.69
CA MET A 45 -6.04 0.67 3.70
C MET A 45 -5.53 -0.76 3.75
N ASP A 46 -4.46 -1.02 3.01
CA ASP A 46 -3.76 -2.29 3.01
C ASP A 46 -2.29 -1.99 3.41
N PRO A 47 -1.95 -2.13 4.70
CA PRO A 47 -0.58 -1.97 5.15
C PRO A 47 0.36 -2.91 4.39
N GLN A 48 1.50 -2.38 3.98
CA GLN A 48 2.53 -3.16 3.30
C GLN A 48 3.36 -3.91 4.34
N GLY A 49 3.81 -5.12 4.01
CA GLY A 49 4.62 -5.94 4.89
C GLY A 49 5.72 -6.66 4.14
N VAL A 50 6.60 -7.35 4.88
CA VAL A 50 7.67 -8.17 4.32
C VAL A 50 7.35 -9.64 4.54
N GLY A 51 7.08 -10.35 3.46
CA GLY A 51 6.83 -11.79 3.45
C GLY A 51 8.05 -12.60 3.03
N VAL A 52 8.24 -13.74 3.69
CA VAL A 52 9.30 -14.73 3.39
C VAL A 52 8.71 -16.15 3.43
N ARG A 53 9.48 -17.16 3.00
CA ARG A 53 9.11 -18.57 3.25
C ARG A 53 9.09 -18.88 4.75
N ALA A 54 8.17 -19.73 5.19
CA ALA A 54 8.03 -20.09 6.60
C ALA A 54 9.28 -20.81 7.16
N ASP A 55 9.95 -21.60 6.32
CA ASP A 55 11.18 -22.33 6.63
C ASP A 55 12.46 -21.52 6.42
N SER A 56 12.35 -20.24 6.07
CA SER A 56 13.52 -19.35 6.04
C SER A 56 14.13 -19.19 7.44
N GLN A 57 15.43 -18.84 7.46
CA GLN A 57 16.19 -18.56 8.68
C GLN A 57 15.67 -17.33 9.45
N TRP A 58 14.88 -16.47 8.81
CA TRP A 58 14.38 -15.23 9.40
C TRP A 58 13.04 -15.47 10.10
N LYS A 59 13.00 -15.15 11.39
CA LYS A 59 11.80 -15.32 12.23
C LYS A 59 11.06 -14.01 12.44
N ASP A 60 11.75 -12.90 12.27
CA ASP A 60 11.25 -11.54 12.42
C ASP A 60 12.01 -10.60 11.47
N PHE A 61 11.58 -9.34 11.35
CA PHE A 61 12.26 -8.38 10.50
C PHE A 61 13.68 -8.05 11.00
N LYS A 62 13.93 -8.12 12.32
CA LYS A 62 15.25 -7.85 12.93
C LYS A 62 16.31 -8.85 12.47
N SER A 63 15.99 -10.14 12.44
CA SER A 63 16.88 -11.21 11.96
C SER A 63 17.16 -11.08 10.46
N LEU A 64 16.19 -10.65 9.67
CA LEU A 64 16.41 -10.30 8.25
C LEU A 64 17.38 -9.11 8.12
N VAL A 65 17.16 -8.02 8.85
CA VAL A 65 18.06 -6.85 8.86
C VAL A 65 19.49 -7.24 9.24
N GLY A 66 19.66 -8.05 10.30
CA GLY A 66 20.97 -8.54 10.72
C GLY A 66 21.66 -9.35 9.62
N TRP A 67 20.91 -10.22 8.95
CA TRP A 67 21.44 -11.00 7.84
C TRP A 67 21.83 -10.14 6.63
N ILE A 68 21.04 -9.12 6.28
CA ILE A 68 21.34 -8.17 5.18
C ILE A 68 22.67 -7.46 5.45
N LYS A 69 22.87 -6.95 6.68
CA LYS A 69 24.12 -6.28 7.08
C LYS A 69 25.34 -7.21 6.97
N ALA A 70 25.19 -8.48 7.34
CA ALA A 70 26.25 -9.47 7.23
C ALA A 70 26.47 -9.98 5.80
N ASN A 71 25.49 -9.81 4.91
CA ASN A 71 25.49 -10.35 3.54
C ASN A 71 25.05 -9.30 2.51
N PRO A 72 25.77 -8.18 2.40
CA PRO A 72 25.36 -7.07 1.54
C PRO A 72 25.23 -7.53 0.07
N GLY A 73 24.12 -7.15 -0.55
CA GLY A 73 23.83 -7.41 -1.97
C GLY A 73 23.41 -8.84 -2.30
N LYS A 74 23.26 -9.74 -1.30
CA LYS A 74 22.85 -11.13 -1.51
C LYS A 74 21.34 -11.37 -1.43
N LEU A 75 20.59 -10.51 -0.74
CA LEU A 75 19.14 -10.68 -0.60
C LEU A 75 18.44 -10.47 -1.96
N ARG A 76 17.67 -11.48 -2.40
CA ARG A 76 16.76 -11.37 -3.55
C ARG A 76 15.42 -10.82 -3.06
N TRP A 77 15.30 -9.49 -2.99
CA TRP A 77 14.10 -8.81 -2.52
C TRP A 77 13.30 -8.25 -3.71
N THR A 78 11.99 -8.47 -3.70
CA THR A 78 11.09 -7.98 -4.76
C THR A 78 9.86 -7.26 -4.19
N GLY A 79 9.12 -6.65 -5.10
CA GLY A 79 7.83 -6.01 -4.89
C GLY A 79 7.18 -5.77 -6.25
N ALA A 80 5.91 -5.39 -6.26
CA ALA A 80 5.19 -5.08 -7.47
C ALA A 80 5.57 -3.70 -8.04
N HIS A 81 5.71 -3.63 -9.37
CA HIS A 81 5.98 -2.41 -10.13
C HIS A 81 7.33 -1.74 -9.81
N SER A 82 7.86 -0.97 -10.77
CA SER A 82 9.09 -0.20 -10.57
C SER A 82 8.85 1.15 -9.87
N ILE A 83 7.60 1.61 -9.83
CA ILE A 83 7.14 2.83 -9.17
C ILE A 83 5.79 2.51 -8.55
N GLY A 84 5.63 2.79 -7.26
CA GLY A 84 4.42 2.46 -6.52
C GLY A 84 4.71 2.28 -5.03
N MET A 85 3.73 1.73 -4.31
CA MET A 85 3.83 1.56 -2.87
C MET A 85 4.89 0.56 -2.43
N ASP A 86 5.09 -0.54 -3.16
CA ASP A 86 6.06 -1.56 -2.81
C ASP A 86 7.51 -1.01 -2.80
N PRO A 87 8.04 -0.42 -3.89
CA PRO A 87 9.38 0.17 -3.87
C PRO A 87 9.47 1.35 -2.88
N TYR A 88 8.39 2.12 -2.71
CA TYR A 88 8.36 3.20 -1.71
C TYR A 88 8.47 2.66 -0.28
N THR A 89 7.83 1.53 0.02
CA THR A 89 7.92 0.86 1.33
C THR A 89 9.34 0.36 1.59
N VAL A 90 10.00 -0.20 0.57
CA VAL A 90 11.41 -0.57 0.67
C VAL A 90 12.24 0.66 1.00
N ASP A 91 12.08 1.77 0.27
CA ASP A 91 12.84 2.99 0.55
C ASP A 91 12.62 3.51 1.98
N LEU A 92 11.38 3.48 2.49
CA LEU A 92 11.10 3.86 3.89
C LEU A 92 11.79 2.95 4.90
N LEU A 93 11.82 1.63 4.65
CA LEU A 93 12.55 0.68 5.50
C LEU A 93 14.05 0.95 5.49
N LEU A 94 14.63 1.29 4.33
CA LEU A 94 16.03 1.71 4.23
C LEU A 94 16.29 2.99 5.06
N GLN A 95 15.42 4.00 4.90
CA GLN A 95 15.53 5.28 5.60
C GLN A 95 15.33 5.18 7.11
N SER A 96 14.63 4.14 7.58
CA SER A 96 14.42 3.89 9.02
C SER A 96 15.71 3.54 9.80
N GLY A 97 16.87 3.48 9.12
CA GLY A 97 18.17 3.57 9.79
C GLY A 97 18.86 2.24 10.05
N SER A 98 18.60 1.20 9.24
CA SER A 98 19.22 -0.11 9.47
C SER A 98 19.58 -0.90 8.22
N ILE A 99 19.20 -0.46 7.04
CA ILE A 99 19.62 -1.10 5.79
C ILE A 99 20.02 0.02 4.84
N LYS A 100 21.21 -0.07 4.25
CA LYS A 100 21.66 0.86 3.21
C LYS A 100 21.18 0.38 1.85
N LYS A 101 20.87 1.31 0.95
CA LYS A 101 20.48 0.99 -0.44
C LYS A 101 21.50 0.11 -1.16
N SER A 102 22.80 0.30 -0.87
CA SER A 102 23.90 -0.51 -1.40
C SER A 102 23.91 -1.97 -0.92
N GLU A 103 23.19 -2.29 0.15
CA GLU A 103 23.17 -3.62 0.77
C GLU A 103 22.04 -4.49 0.20
N ILE A 104 21.15 -3.95 -0.63
CA ILE A 104 20.03 -4.69 -1.21
C ILE A 104 19.99 -4.60 -2.73
N LYS A 105 19.46 -5.66 -3.36
CA LYS A 105 19.08 -5.66 -4.77
C LYS A 105 17.56 -5.82 -4.86
N TYR A 106 16.87 -4.71 -5.10
CA TYR A 106 15.43 -4.73 -5.34
C TYR A 106 15.15 -4.96 -6.83
N VAL A 107 14.45 -6.04 -7.16
CA VAL A 107 14.06 -6.37 -8.54
C VAL A 107 12.54 -6.38 -8.63
N PRO A 108 11.90 -5.40 -9.27
CA PRO A 108 10.44 -5.33 -9.34
C PRO A 108 9.86 -6.41 -10.26
N VAL A 109 8.71 -6.95 -9.89
CA VAL A 109 7.91 -7.82 -10.76
C VAL A 109 6.59 -7.17 -11.14
N ARG A 110 6.06 -7.51 -12.32
CA ARG A 110 4.85 -6.88 -12.86
C ARG A 110 3.53 -7.29 -12.17
N LYS A 111 3.49 -8.39 -11.40
CA LYS A 111 2.25 -8.93 -10.81
C LYS A 111 2.50 -9.55 -9.44
N ALA A 112 1.64 -9.23 -8.46
CA ALA A 112 1.76 -9.71 -7.08
C ALA A 112 1.62 -11.24 -6.92
N ASN A 113 0.68 -11.88 -7.62
CA ASN A 113 0.53 -13.35 -7.57
C ASN A 113 1.81 -14.10 -8.00
N LYS A 114 2.64 -13.48 -8.85
CA LYS A 114 3.93 -14.05 -9.25
C LYS A 114 4.93 -14.03 -8.08
N MET A 115 4.86 -13.05 -7.18
CA MET A 115 5.73 -12.97 -6.00
C MET A 115 5.51 -14.15 -5.05
N ILE A 116 4.24 -14.50 -4.76
CA ILE A 116 3.92 -15.66 -3.92
C ILE A 116 4.51 -16.93 -4.53
N GLN A 117 4.30 -17.17 -5.82
CA GLN A 117 4.88 -18.33 -6.52
C GLN A 117 6.42 -18.32 -6.50
N MET A 118 7.05 -17.15 -6.68
CA MET A 118 8.50 -17.02 -6.66
C MET A 118 9.09 -17.25 -5.26
N LEU A 119 8.39 -16.84 -4.19
CA LEU A 119 8.76 -17.17 -2.81
C LEU A 119 8.69 -18.68 -2.60
N LEU A 120 7.55 -19.30 -2.93
CA LEU A 120 7.34 -20.75 -2.77
C LEU A 120 8.33 -21.58 -3.59
N GLY A 121 8.64 -21.16 -4.81
CA GLY A 121 9.64 -21.78 -5.70
C GLY A 121 11.10 -21.42 -5.37
N ASN A 122 11.36 -20.69 -4.28
CA ASN A 122 12.70 -20.28 -3.85
C ASN A 122 13.48 -19.44 -4.89
N HIS A 123 12.79 -18.73 -5.78
CA HIS A 123 13.41 -17.83 -6.75
C HIS A 123 13.76 -16.45 -6.15
N ILE A 124 13.13 -16.10 -5.04
CA ILE A 124 13.36 -14.89 -4.24
C ILE A 124 13.34 -15.24 -2.76
N ASP A 125 13.94 -14.37 -1.95
CA ASP A 125 14.09 -14.56 -0.51
C ASP A 125 13.01 -13.83 0.29
N ALA A 126 12.66 -12.62 -0.15
CA ALA A 126 11.68 -11.76 0.48
C ALA A 126 10.86 -10.99 -0.57
N ALA A 127 9.62 -10.67 -0.24
CA ALA A 127 8.76 -9.82 -1.05
C ALA A 127 8.03 -8.79 -0.19
N ILE A 128 7.79 -7.61 -0.74
CA ILE A 128 6.76 -6.72 -0.22
C ILE A 128 5.40 -7.29 -0.59
N LEU A 129 4.54 -7.51 0.40
CA LEU A 129 3.21 -8.10 0.24
C LEU A 129 2.22 -7.43 1.20
N ASN A 130 0.95 -7.37 0.83
CA ASN A 130 -0.12 -6.94 1.74
C ASN A 130 -0.85 -8.15 2.38
N PRO A 131 -1.63 -7.94 3.46
CA PRO A 131 -2.34 -9.03 4.14
C PRO A 131 -3.26 -9.84 3.22
N GLY A 132 -3.96 -9.18 2.30
CA GLY A 132 -4.87 -9.82 1.36
C GLY A 132 -4.18 -10.81 0.42
N GLU A 133 -2.90 -10.59 0.10
CA GLU A 133 -2.11 -11.43 -0.80
C GLU A 133 -1.50 -12.65 -0.12
N ILE A 134 -1.08 -12.52 1.14
CA ILE A 134 -0.23 -13.53 1.79
C ILE A 134 -0.96 -14.35 2.86
N ARG A 135 -2.09 -13.88 3.41
CA ARG A 135 -2.73 -14.51 4.59
C ARG A 135 -3.00 -16.01 4.44
N ASP A 136 -3.43 -16.46 3.27
CA ASP A 136 -3.82 -17.86 3.05
C ASP A 136 -2.58 -18.77 3.04
N GLN A 137 -1.45 -18.24 2.55
CA GLN A 137 -0.16 -18.92 2.57
C GLN A 137 0.47 -18.92 3.96
N VAL A 138 0.27 -17.87 4.76
CA VAL A 138 0.68 -17.85 6.17
C VAL A 138 -0.14 -18.85 6.98
N LYS A 139 -1.46 -18.88 6.78
CA LYS A 139 -2.36 -19.84 7.45
C LYS A 139 -2.03 -21.28 7.09
N SER A 140 -1.61 -21.54 5.86
CA SER A 140 -1.19 -22.87 5.40
C SER A 140 0.23 -23.25 5.84
N GLY A 141 0.95 -22.38 6.56
CA GLY A 141 2.31 -22.64 7.04
C GLY A 141 3.40 -22.54 5.97
N ASN A 142 3.09 -22.04 4.78
CA ASN A 142 4.05 -21.96 3.67
C ASN A 142 4.90 -20.69 3.72
N LEU A 143 4.30 -19.57 4.13
CA LEU A 143 4.95 -18.25 4.21
C LEU A 143 4.85 -17.68 5.62
N ARG A 144 5.69 -16.67 5.92
CA ARG A 144 5.68 -15.90 7.17
C ARG A 144 5.67 -14.41 6.84
N MET A 145 4.85 -13.64 7.58
CA MET A 145 4.94 -12.18 7.62
C MET A 145 5.95 -11.77 8.70
N LEU A 146 7.03 -11.08 8.31
CA LEU A 146 8.08 -10.62 9.23
C LEU A 146 7.77 -9.29 9.91
N GLY A 147 6.87 -8.50 9.31
CA GLY A 147 6.43 -7.23 9.85
C GLY A 147 5.46 -6.53 8.92
N VAL A 148 4.61 -5.66 9.48
CA VAL A 148 3.70 -4.77 8.75
C VAL A 148 3.99 -3.30 9.04
N ALA A 149 3.83 -2.45 8.03
CA ALA A 149 4.04 -1.00 8.08
C ALA A 149 2.78 -0.28 8.59
N HIS A 150 2.42 -0.56 9.84
CA HIS A 150 1.27 0.01 10.52
C HIS A 150 1.64 0.41 11.96
N THR A 151 0.87 1.31 12.55
CA THR A 151 1.10 1.84 13.92
C THR A 151 0.85 0.82 15.02
N SER A 152 0.01 -0.17 14.73
CA SER A 152 -0.37 -1.28 15.62
C SER A 152 -0.54 -2.57 14.82
N ARG A 153 -0.51 -3.71 15.51
CA ARG A 153 -0.83 -5.01 14.88
C ARG A 153 -2.24 -5.00 14.30
N LEU A 154 -2.42 -5.74 13.22
CA LEU A 154 -3.70 -5.76 12.50
C LEU A 154 -4.71 -6.58 13.30
N PRO A 155 -5.95 -6.12 13.53
CA PRO A 155 -6.95 -6.90 14.28
C PRO A 155 -7.22 -8.29 13.69
N ALA A 156 -7.17 -8.43 12.36
CA ALA A 156 -7.36 -9.71 11.67
C ALA A 156 -6.11 -10.63 11.74
N HIS A 157 -4.95 -10.08 12.09
CA HIS A 157 -3.68 -10.79 12.16
C HIS A 157 -2.87 -10.33 13.39
N PRO A 158 -3.35 -10.62 14.62
CA PRO A 158 -2.75 -10.13 15.86
C PRO A 158 -1.34 -10.72 16.13
N ASP A 159 -1.00 -11.81 15.46
CA ASP A 159 0.32 -12.45 15.57
C ASP A 159 1.38 -11.81 14.66
N TRP A 160 0.97 -10.92 13.74
CA TRP A 160 1.90 -10.28 12.83
C TRP A 160 2.48 -9.02 13.50
N PRO A 161 3.80 -8.97 13.75
CA PRO A 161 4.41 -7.82 14.40
C PRO A 161 4.37 -6.60 13.47
N THR A 162 4.41 -5.40 14.05
CA THR A 162 4.68 -4.18 13.29
C THR A 162 6.18 -4.00 13.06
N PHE A 163 6.57 -3.25 12.03
CA PHE A 163 7.97 -2.81 11.89
C PHE A 163 8.42 -1.94 13.08
N LYS A 164 7.48 -1.20 13.68
CA LYS A 164 7.71 -0.34 14.85
C LYS A 164 8.16 -1.13 16.08
N GLU A 165 7.56 -2.30 16.33
CA GLU A 165 8.01 -3.22 17.39
C GLU A 165 9.46 -3.68 17.20
N GLY A 166 9.94 -3.74 15.95
CA GLY A 166 11.32 -4.06 15.60
C GLY A 166 12.28 -2.86 15.62
N GLY A 167 11.82 -1.67 15.99
CA GLY A 167 12.63 -0.43 16.00
C GLY A 167 12.63 0.35 14.69
N HIS A 168 11.76 0.01 13.73
CA HIS A 168 11.65 0.69 12.44
C HIS A 168 10.33 1.46 12.37
N ASN A 169 10.38 2.78 12.53
CA ASN A 169 9.19 3.62 12.46
C ASN A 169 8.75 3.84 11.00
N VAL A 170 8.08 2.84 10.43
CA VAL A 170 7.62 2.85 9.03
C VAL A 170 6.12 2.64 8.97
N GLU A 171 5.43 3.60 8.36
CA GLU A 171 4.02 3.51 8.01
C GLU A 171 3.89 3.58 6.49
N ALA A 172 3.32 2.53 5.90
CA ALA A 172 3.17 2.43 4.47
C ALA A 172 1.96 1.55 4.15
N ALA A 173 0.97 2.12 3.48
CA ALA A 173 -0.23 1.40 3.10
C ALA A 173 -0.73 1.81 1.72
N ILE A 174 -1.24 0.84 0.97
CA ILE A 174 -2.07 1.11 -0.19
C ILE A 174 -3.45 1.49 0.34
N TRP A 175 -3.86 2.74 0.21
CA TRP A 175 -5.27 3.08 0.40
C TRP A 175 -6.03 2.89 -0.91
N ARG A 176 -7.33 2.62 -0.81
CA ARG A 176 -8.27 2.74 -1.95
C ARG A 176 -9.33 3.77 -1.61
N GLY A 177 -9.61 4.65 -2.56
CA GLY A 177 -10.54 5.75 -2.35
C GLY A 177 -11.21 6.16 -3.65
N ILE A 178 -12.26 6.96 -3.53
CA ILE A 178 -13.01 7.45 -4.67
C ILE A 178 -12.65 8.91 -4.91
N LEU A 179 -12.19 9.19 -6.12
CA LEU A 179 -11.97 10.54 -6.64
C LEU A 179 -12.94 10.82 -7.80
N VAL A 180 -13.27 12.09 -7.97
CA VAL A 180 -13.95 12.61 -9.17
C VAL A 180 -13.14 13.75 -9.76
N LYS A 181 -13.42 14.12 -11.01
CA LYS A 181 -12.78 15.26 -11.66
C LYS A 181 -13.14 16.56 -10.92
N LYS A 182 -12.17 17.45 -10.76
CA LYS A 182 -12.40 18.80 -10.22
C LYS A 182 -13.51 19.52 -10.99
N GLY A 183 -14.35 20.23 -10.23
CA GLY A 183 -15.53 20.94 -10.76
C GLY A 183 -16.81 20.09 -10.73
N THR A 184 -16.75 18.85 -10.22
CA THR A 184 -17.97 18.08 -9.97
C THR A 184 -18.80 18.78 -8.89
N PRO A 185 -20.10 19.03 -9.09
CA PRO A 185 -20.91 19.76 -8.13
C PRO A 185 -20.90 19.11 -6.75
N SER A 186 -20.83 19.92 -5.69
CA SER A 186 -20.78 19.45 -4.30
C SER A 186 -21.97 18.56 -3.93
N SER A 187 -23.15 18.82 -4.50
CA SER A 187 -24.34 17.98 -4.31
C SER A 187 -24.13 16.55 -4.83
N ILE A 188 -23.43 16.39 -5.95
CA ILE A 188 -23.10 15.08 -6.53
C ILE A 188 -22.00 14.38 -5.72
N VAL A 189 -20.96 15.12 -5.31
CA VAL A 189 -19.91 14.59 -4.43
C VAL A 189 -20.51 14.06 -3.12
N ASN A 190 -21.41 14.83 -2.50
CA ASN A 190 -22.12 14.41 -1.28
C ASN A 190 -23.02 13.20 -1.52
N LYS A 191 -23.71 13.13 -2.67
CA LYS A 191 -24.53 11.96 -3.02
C LYS A 191 -23.68 10.69 -3.15
N LEU A 192 -22.51 10.77 -3.77
CA LEU A 192 -21.56 9.65 -3.85
C LEU A 192 -21.01 9.27 -2.48
N HIS A 193 -20.68 10.25 -1.64
CA HIS A 193 -20.20 10.00 -0.28
C HIS A 193 -21.24 9.29 0.59
N GLU A 194 -22.52 9.70 0.52
CA GLU A 194 -23.59 9.01 1.25
C GLU A 194 -23.83 7.59 0.73
N ALA A 195 -23.68 7.35 -0.58
CA ALA A 195 -23.73 5.99 -1.13
C ALA A 195 -22.60 5.11 -0.59
N VAL A 196 -21.38 5.63 -0.50
CA VAL A 196 -20.24 4.93 0.12
C VAL A 196 -20.54 4.60 1.59
N LYS A 197 -21.05 5.56 2.36
CA LYS A 197 -21.41 5.34 3.78
C LYS A 197 -22.44 4.22 3.95
N LYS A 198 -23.42 4.13 3.04
CA LYS A 198 -24.40 3.05 3.05
C LYS A 198 -23.75 1.71 2.75
N MET A 199 -22.93 1.63 1.70
CA MET A 199 -22.19 0.42 1.33
C MET A 199 -21.30 -0.08 2.47
N LEU A 200 -20.58 0.80 3.16
CA LEU A 200 -19.69 0.40 4.28
C LEU A 200 -20.43 -0.19 5.48
N LYS A 201 -21.75 0.04 5.59
CA LYS A 201 -22.61 -0.52 6.64
C LYS A 201 -23.41 -1.73 6.14
N ASP A 202 -23.29 -2.07 4.87
CA ASP A 202 -24.00 -3.18 4.27
C ASP A 202 -23.44 -4.51 4.81
N PRO A 203 -24.28 -5.42 5.34
CA PRO A 203 -23.82 -6.70 5.87
C PRO A 203 -23.06 -7.56 4.86
N GLU A 204 -23.42 -7.53 3.58
CA GLU A 204 -22.71 -8.27 2.53
C GLU A 204 -21.31 -7.71 2.31
N TYR A 205 -21.19 -6.37 2.29
CA TYR A 205 -19.88 -5.71 2.20
C TYR A 205 -19.02 -6.01 3.43
N ILE A 206 -19.58 -5.95 4.64
CA ILE A 206 -18.85 -6.25 5.88
C ILE A 206 -18.34 -7.70 5.87
N LYS A 207 -19.19 -8.65 5.47
CA LYS A 207 -18.79 -10.05 5.32
C LYS A 207 -17.66 -10.20 4.31
N TYR A 208 -17.81 -9.60 3.13
CA TYR A 208 -16.78 -9.60 2.08
C TYR A 208 -15.46 -8.99 2.57
N ALA A 209 -15.51 -7.84 3.25
CA ALA A 209 -14.34 -7.16 3.78
C ALA A 209 -13.58 -8.04 4.79
N ASN A 210 -14.31 -8.70 5.69
CA ASN A 210 -13.72 -9.63 6.65
C ASN A 210 -13.08 -10.85 5.97
N GLU A 211 -13.78 -11.49 5.02
CA GLU A 211 -13.25 -12.63 4.26
C GLU A 211 -12.00 -12.27 3.47
N LYS A 212 -11.91 -11.03 2.97
CA LYS A 212 -10.76 -10.52 2.22
C LYS A 212 -9.72 -9.82 3.08
N ALA A 213 -9.86 -9.83 4.41
CA ALA A 213 -8.97 -9.13 5.34
C ALA A 213 -8.74 -7.66 4.96
N ILE A 214 -9.79 -7.00 4.45
CA ILE A 214 -9.76 -5.58 4.11
C ILE A 214 -9.82 -4.78 5.42
N LEU A 215 -8.74 -4.07 5.71
CA LEU A 215 -8.72 -3.15 6.84
C LEU A 215 -9.48 -1.88 6.46
N SER A 216 -10.47 -1.52 7.27
CA SER A 216 -11.19 -0.26 7.10
C SER A 216 -10.19 0.90 7.20
N GLY A 217 -10.18 1.71 6.15
CA GLY A 217 -9.41 2.94 6.07
C GLY A 217 -10.35 4.12 5.91
N TYR A 218 -11.62 3.97 6.34
CA TYR A 218 -12.64 4.95 6.04
C TYR A 218 -12.24 6.34 6.49
N MET A 219 -12.20 7.25 5.53
CA MET A 219 -12.00 8.67 5.76
C MET A 219 -13.06 9.39 4.94
N GLY A 220 -14.17 9.69 5.60
CA GLY A 220 -15.30 10.40 5.03
C GLY A 220 -15.25 11.90 5.32
N GLY A 221 -16.19 12.64 4.74
CA GLY A 221 -16.09 14.09 4.67
C GLY A 221 -15.23 14.43 3.46
N PRO A 222 -15.84 14.68 2.28
CA PRO A 222 -15.13 14.87 1.01
C PRO A 222 -13.91 15.80 1.12
N LYS A 223 -14.02 16.87 1.92
CA LYS A 223 -12.92 17.80 2.23
C LYS A 223 -11.74 17.14 2.96
N GLN A 224 -11.98 16.25 3.92
CA GLN A 224 -10.93 15.56 4.67
C GLN A 224 -10.13 14.62 3.76
N PHE A 225 -10.81 13.79 2.96
CA PHE A 225 -10.12 12.89 2.05
C PHE A 225 -9.40 13.64 0.92
N ASP A 226 -10.01 14.71 0.40
CA ASP A 226 -9.38 15.60 -0.57
C ASP A 226 -8.08 16.23 -0.02
N ALA A 227 -8.13 16.73 1.22
CA ALA A 227 -6.96 17.28 1.89
C ALA A 227 -5.88 16.21 2.13
N PHE A 228 -6.27 15.03 2.59
CA PHE A 228 -5.35 13.89 2.77
C PHE A 228 -4.63 13.55 1.47
N PHE A 229 -5.35 13.39 0.35
CA PHE A 229 -4.76 13.05 -0.94
C PHE A 229 -3.75 14.11 -1.41
N LYS A 230 -4.12 15.39 -1.33
CA LYS A 230 -3.23 16.51 -1.72
C LYS A 230 -2.00 16.61 -0.83
N ASN A 231 -2.16 16.44 0.47
CA ASN A 231 -1.03 16.43 1.41
C ASN A 231 -0.10 15.25 1.14
N GLN A 232 -0.65 14.06 0.91
CA GLN A 232 0.16 12.88 0.60
C GLN A 232 1.00 13.10 -0.68
N VAL A 233 0.42 13.70 -1.73
CA VAL A 233 1.19 14.05 -2.93
C VAL A 233 2.33 15.03 -2.60
N ARG A 234 2.08 16.04 -1.76
CA ARG A 234 3.12 16.99 -1.33
C ARG A 234 4.25 16.30 -0.56
N ASP A 235 3.90 15.43 0.38
CA ASP A 235 4.87 14.72 1.20
C ASP A 235 5.71 13.77 0.34
N LEU A 236 5.06 13.04 -0.59
CA LEU A 236 5.74 12.17 -1.55
C LEU A 236 6.67 12.93 -2.50
N LYS A 237 6.34 14.17 -2.88
CA LYS A 237 7.25 15.00 -3.72
C LYS A 237 8.60 15.22 -3.03
N SER A 238 8.64 15.29 -1.70
CA SER A 238 9.90 15.43 -0.96
C SER A 238 10.78 14.17 -1.04
N HIS A 239 10.18 12.99 -1.22
CA HIS A 239 10.88 11.73 -1.39
C HIS A 239 11.61 11.64 -2.74
N PHE A 240 10.97 12.13 -3.81
CA PHE A 240 11.52 12.07 -5.17
C PHE A 240 12.48 13.22 -5.53
N LYS A 241 12.60 14.23 -4.68
CA LYS A 241 13.51 15.38 -4.89
C LYS A 241 14.93 15.13 -4.34
N LYS A 242 15.17 14.01 -3.67
CA LYS A 242 16.48 13.58 -3.17
C LYS A 242 17.13 12.63 -4.16
#